data_AF-W2KFT5-F1
#
_entry.id   AF-W2KFT5-F1
#
_cell.length_a   1.000
_cell.length_b   1.000
_cell.length_c   1.000
_cell.angle_alpha   90.00
_cell.angle_beta   90.00
_cell.angle_gamma   90.00
#
_symmetry.space_group_name_H-M   'P 1'
#
loop_
_entity.id
_entity.type
_entity.pdbx_description
1 polymer ?
#
loop_
_entity_poly.entity_id
_entity_poly.type
_entity_poly.pdbx_seq_one_letter_code
_entity_poly.pdbx_strand_id
1 'polypeptide(L)'
;MKPFTALTAAAIAYASAETEFCGEQNKTETADYILYNNLWGAFDDPKGHQCTGLDSVDGSTIAWHTSFSWDGTAWQVKSFANAALKFDHVPIANVTSIPSTIEFDFDYEGKLVANVAFDMFTIDSGR
;
A
#
# COMPACT_ATOMS: atom_id res chain seq x y z
N MET A 1 -21.91 56.33 8.35
CA MET A 1 -20.93 55.21 8.39
C MET A 1 -21.73 53.92 8.35
N LYS A 2 -21.65 53.14 7.26
CA LYS A 2 -22.34 51.85 7.11
C LYS A 2 -21.27 50.75 7.15
N PRO A 3 -21.40 49.70 7.98
CA PRO A 3 -20.37 48.68 8.10
C PRO A 3 -20.43 47.74 6.90
N PHE A 4 -19.26 47.41 6.35
CA PHE A 4 -19.10 46.30 5.41
C PHE A 4 -18.89 45.02 6.23
N THR A 5 -19.79 44.06 6.08
CA THR A 5 -19.64 42.73 6.67
C THR A 5 -18.78 41.88 5.73
N ALA A 6 -17.61 41.46 6.18
CA ALA A 6 -16.77 40.51 5.46
C ALA A 6 -17.32 39.09 5.64
N LEU A 7 -17.51 38.37 4.53
CA LEU A 7 -17.86 36.95 4.54
C LEU A 7 -16.56 36.14 4.48
N THR A 8 -16.24 35.39 5.53
CA THR A 8 -15.14 34.41 5.53
C THR A 8 -15.62 33.12 4.86
N ALA A 9 -14.99 32.74 3.75
CA ALA A 9 -15.17 31.43 3.15
C ALA A 9 -14.33 30.39 3.91
N ALA A 10 -14.98 29.38 4.49
CA ALA A 10 -14.30 28.22 5.04
C ALA A 10 -13.94 27.27 3.89
N ALA A 11 -12.65 26.99 3.71
CA ALA A 11 -12.20 25.95 2.79
C ALA A 11 -12.48 24.59 3.43
N ILE A 12 -13.37 23.81 2.83
CA ILE A 12 -13.58 22.40 3.19
C ILE A 12 -12.48 21.61 2.47
N ALA A 13 -11.50 21.12 3.23
CA ALA A 13 -10.55 20.14 2.72
C ALA A 13 -11.29 18.81 2.57
N TYR A 14 -11.51 18.37 1.33
CA TYR A 14 -11.95 17.01 1.05
C TYR A 14 -10.73 16.10 1.13
N ALA A 15 -10.49 15.50 2.30
CA ALA A 15 -9.64 14.32 2.36
C ALA A 15 -10.44 13.17 1.77
N SER A 16 -10.26 12.89 0.48
CA SER A 16 -10.71 11.64 -0.10
C SER A 16 -9.71 10.57 0.32
N ALA A 17 -9.89 9.98 1.50
CA ALA A 17 -9.35 8.65 1.74
C ALA A 17 -10.05 7.73 0.74
N GLU A 18 -9.29 7.19 -0.21
CA GLU A 18 -9.80 6.10 -1.03
C GLU A 18 -10.30 5.00 -0.10
N THR A 19 -11.48 4.45 -0.38
CA THR A 19 -12.13 3.48 0.50
C THR A 19 -11.25 2.23 0.58
N GLU A 20 -10.98 1.75 1.80
CA GLU A 20 -10.26 0.50 2.01
C GLU A 20 -10.86 -0.64 1.17
N PHE A 21 -10.01 -1.55 0.72
CA PHE A 21 -10.41 -2.74 -0.01
C PHE A 21 -9.88 -4.00 0.66
N CYS A 22 -10.76 -4.99 0.83
CA CYS A 22 -10.48 -6.17 1.67
C CYS A 22 -10.52 -7.50 0.90
N GLY A 23 -10.82 -7.47 -0.41
CA GLY A 23 -10.85 -8.66 -1.25
C GLY A 23 -9.44 -9.20 -1.55
N GLU A 24 -9.34 -10.50 -1.81
CA GLU A 24 -8.06 -11.21 -2.00
C GLU A 24 -7.18 -10.59 -3.10
N GLN A 25 -7.80 -10.24 -4.24
CA GLN A 25 -7.12 -9.67 -5.41
C GLN A 25 -7.45 -8.20 -5.63
N ASN A 26 -8.08 -7.56 -4.65
CA ASN A 26 -8.44 -6.15 -4.79
C ASN A 26 -7.18 -5.28 -4.80
N LYS A 27 -7.26 -4.20 -5.56
CA LYS A 27 -6.18 -3.26 -5.78
C LYS A 27 -6.72 -1.87 -6.10
N THR A 28 -5.88 -0.86 -5.89
CA THR A 28 -6.07 0.47 -6.47
C THR A 28 -4.82 0.89 -7.24
N GLU A 29 -4.97 1.82 -8.17
CA GLU A 29 -3.90 2.25 -9.07
C GLU A 29 -3.68 3.76 -9.00
N THR A 30 -2.41 4.15 -8.92
CA THR A 30 -1.96 5.54 -9.05
C THR A 30 -1.23 5.70 -10.39
N ALA A 31 -0.63 6.88 -10.64
CA ALA A 31 0.20 7.08 -11.83
C ALA A 31 1.38 6.10 -11.86
N ASP A 32 2.09 5.98 -10.73
CA ASP A 32 3.36 5.25 -10.66
C ASP A 32 3.26 3.91 -9.93
N TYR A 33 2.16 3.65 -9.21
CA TYR A 33 2.03 2.45 -8.38
C TYR A 33 0.72 1.69 -8.63
N ILE A 34 0.77 0.38 -8.36
CA ILE A 34 -0.41 -0.44 -8.11
C ILE A 34 -0.32 -0.91 -6.65
N LEU A 35 -1.31 -0.56 -5.84
CA LEU A 35 -1.42 -0.98 -4.46
C LEU A 35 -2.32 -2.21 -4.38
N TYR A 36 -1.77 -3.35 -3.98
CA TYR A 36 -2.48 -4.64 -3.89
C TYR A 36 -2.78 -5.03 -2.44
N ASN A 37 -3.91 -5.73 -2.22
CA ASN A 37 -4.18 -6.39 -0.93
C ASN A 37 -3.47 -7.76 -0.86
N ASN A 38 -3.49 -8.50 -1.97
CA ASN A 38 -2.70 -9.72 -2.22
C ASN A 38 -2.77 -10.76 -1.08
N LEU A 39 -3.98 -11.30 -0.85
CA LEU A 39 -4.23 -12.27 0.23
C LEU A 39 -4.00 -13.73 -0.19
N TRP A 40 -2.91 -14.00 -0.91
CA TRP A 40 -2.66 -15.31 -1.57
C TRP A 40 -2.64 -16.51 -0.63
N GLY A 41 -2.34 -16.31 0.66
CA GLY A 41 -2.27 -17.35 1.69
C GLY A 41 -3.44 -17.31 2.68
N ALA A 42 -4.46 -16.47 2.45
CA ALA A 42 -5.58 -16.33 3.39
C ALA A 42 -6.44 -17.60 3.49
N PHE A 43 -6.39 -18.49 2.50
CA PHE A 43 -7.09 -19.78 2.56
C PHE A 43 -6.62 -20.66 3.72
N ASP A 44 -5.38 -20.50 4.21
CA ASP A 44 -4.85 -21.20 5.39
C ASP A 44 -5.38 -20.65 6.72
N ASP A 45 -6.09 -19.52 6.68
CA ASP A 45 -6.75 -18.91 7.82
C ASP A 45 -8.10 -18.27 7.45
N PRO A 46 -9.16 -19.07 7.27
CA PRO A 46 -10.45 -18.59 6.76
C PRO A 46 -11.19 -17.59 7.66
N LYS A 47 -10.71 -17.38 8.90
CA LYS A 47 -11.31 -16.44 9.86
C LYS A 47 -10.53 -15.13 9.94
N GLY A 48 -9.30 -15.10 9.43
CA GLY A 48 -8.52 -13.89 9.38
C GLY A 48 -9.08 -12.89 8.37
N HIS A 49 -8.61 -11.66 8.50
CA HIS A 49 -9.10 -10.54 7.70
C HIS A 49 -7.98 -9.56 7.43
N GLN A 50 -8.06 -8.89 6.28
CA GLN A 50 -7.15 -7.81 5.93
C GLN A 50 -7.80 -6.84 4.94
N CYS A 51 -7.66 -5.55 5.22
CA CYS A 51 -8.03 -4.45 4.34
C CYS A 51 -6.79 -3.57 4.07
N THR A 52 -6.73 -3.01 2.86
CA THR A 52 -5.65 -2.11 2.43
C THR A 52 -6.25 -0.84 1.86
N GLY A 53 -5.66 0.31 2.15
CA GLY A 53 -6.17 1.62 1.73
C GLY A 53 -5.05 2.55 1.27
N LEU A 54 -5.35 3.39 0.28
CA LEU A 54 -4.45 4.46 -0.18
C LEU A 54 -4.74 5.74 0.61
N ASP A 55 -3.71 6.29 1.26
CA ASP A 55 -3.83 7.51 2.06
C ASP A 55 -3.55 8.77 1.24
N SER A 56 -2.44 8.78 0.50
CA SER A 56 -2.07 9.92 -0.34
C SER A 56 -1.02 9.58 -1.40
N VAL A 57 -0.90 10.45 -2.40
CA VAL A 57 0.16 10.44 -3.42
C VAL A 57 0.70 11.86 -3.57
N ASP A 58 2.01 12.01 -3.43
CA ASP A 58 2.74 13.28 -3.67
C ASP A 58 4.00 13.02 -4.50
N GLY A 59 3.94 13.37 -5.79
CA GLY A 59 4.98 13.01 -6.75
C GLY A 59 5.20 11.49 -6.80
N SER A 60 6.45 11.07 -6.60
CA SER A 60 6.84 9.66 -6.52
C SER A 60 6.68 9.05 -5.12
N THR A 61 6.00 9.73 -4.20
CA THR A 61 5.79 9.25 -2.83
C THR A 61 4.36 8.75 -2.68
N ILE A 62 4.21 7.52 -2.21
CA ILE A 62 2.93 6.90 -1.90
C ILE A 62 2.84 6.65 -0.40
N ALA A 63 1.72 7.04 0.22
CA ALA A 63 1.37 6.67 1.59
C ALA A 63 0.11 5.79 1.55
N TRP A 64 0.15 4.70 2.30
CA TRP A 64 -0.91 3.70 2.35
C TRP A 64 -0.82 2.92 3.67
N HIS A 65 -1.90 2.24 4.00
CA HIS A 65 -1.98 1.39 5.18
C HIS A 65 -2.57 0.03 4.83
N THR A 66 -2.29 -0.94 5.71
CA THR A 66 -3.00 -2.22 5.74
C THR A 66 -3.31 -2.59 7.19
N SER A 67 -4.54 -3.00 7.42
CA SER A 67 -5.04 -3.44 8.72
C SER A 67 -5.37 -4.92 8.61
N PHE A 68 -4.81 -5.77 9.50
CA PHE A 68 -5.02 -7.21 9.44
C PHE A 68 -5.12 -7.89 10.80
N SER A 69 -5.80 -9.04 10.80
CA SER A 69 -5.84 -9.98 11.92
C SER A 69 -5.75 -11.39 11.35
N TRP A 70 -4.70 -12.12 11.72
CA TRP A 70 -4.44 -13.50 11.28
C TRP A 70 -4.15 -14.38 12.49
N ASP A 71 -4.92 -15.46 12.65
CA ASP A 71 -4.84 -16.46 13.72
C ASP A 71 -4.30 -17.82 13.22
N GLY A 72 -3.97 -17.93 11.94
CA GLY A 72 -3.50 -19.16 11.30
C GLY A 72 -2.10 -19.60 11.74
N THR A 73 -1.61 -20.68 11.13
CA THR A 73 -0.31 -21.26 11.51
C THR A 73 0.84 -20.25 11.39
N ALA A 74 1.77 -20.29 12.35
CA ALA A 74 2.88 -19.32 12.47
C ALA A 74 3.93 -19.41 11.33
N TRP A 75 3.83 -20.40 10.46
CA TRP A 75 4.85 -20.72 9.45
C TRP A 75 4.38 -20.46 8.00
N GLN A 76 3.13 -20.04 7.82
CA GLN A 76 2.58 -19.71 6.49
C GLN A 76 2.34 -18.21 6.39
N VAL A 77 2.87 -17.58 5.35
CA VAL A 77 2.56 -16.18 5.03
C VAL A 77 1.11 -16.12 4.51
N LYS A 78 0.32 -15.15 4.99
CA LYS A 78 -1.10 -15.02 4.64
C LYS A 78 -1.35 -14.06 3.49
N SER A 79 -0.49 -13.06 3.35
CA SER A 79 -0.64 -12.00 2.36
C SER A 79 0.69 -11.32 2.10
N PHE A 80 0.73 -10.50 1.05
CA PHE A 80 1.78 -9.53 0.84
C PHE A 80 1.18 -8.27 0.22
N ALA A 81 0.44 -7.50 1.02
CA ALA A 81 -0.04 -6.19 0.58
C ALA A 81 1.15 -5.30 0.24
N ASN A 82 1.15 -4.72 -0.95
CA ASN A 82 2.33 -4.06 -1.47
C ASN A 82 2.00 -2.98 -2.51
N ALA A 83 2.83 -1.94 -2.55
CA ALA A 83 2.85 -0.95 -3.62
C ALA A 83 3.86 -1.39 -4.70
N ALA A 84 3.37 -1.91 -5.82
CA ALA A 84 4.19 -2.29 -6.96
C ALA A 84 4.45 -1.09 -7.86
N LEU A 85 5.73 -0.77 -8.12
CA LEU A 85 6.10 0.27 -9.08
C LEU A 85 5.68 -0.14 -10.50
N LYS A 86 5.09 0.78 -11.25
CA LYS A 86 4.82 0.66 -12.68
C LYS A 86 6.05 1.15 -13.44
N PHE A 87 6.72 0.25 -14.15
CA PHE A 87 7.88 0.59 -14.98
C PHE A 87 8.05 -0.43 -16.10
N ASP A 88 8.68 0.00 -17.19
CA ASP A 88 9.10 -0.94 -18.24
C ASP A 88 10.27 -1.78 -17.76
N HIS A 89 10.29 -3.07 -18.08
CA HIS A 89 11.38 -3.96 -17.68
C HIS A 89 12.73 -3.43 -18.18
N VAL A 90 13.69 -3.32 -17.25
CA VAL A 90 15.05 -2.86 -17.54
C VAL A 90 16.02 -4.02 -17.34
N PRO A 91 16.90 -4.33 -18.32
CA PRO A 91 17.99 -5.27 -18.09
C PRO A 91 18.85 -4.81 -16.91
N ILE A 92 19.18 -5.71 -15.99
CA ILE A 92 19.96 -5.38 -14.77
C ILE A 92 21.26 -4.64 -15.12
N ALA A 93 21.90 -5.03 -16.23
CA ALA A 93 23.13 -4.39 -16.70
C ALA A 93 22.97 -2.89 -17.06
N ASN A 94 21.74 -2.43 -17.32
CA ASN A 94 21.41 -1.05 -17.65
C ASN A 94 20.91 -0.24 -16.44
N VAL A 95 20.69 -0.87 -15.29
CA VAL A 95 20.24 -0.19 -14.07
C VAL A 95 21.42 0.56 -13.45
N THR A 96 21.34 1.88 -13.39
CA THR A 96 22.36 2.73 -12.75
C THR A 96 22.07 2.99 -11.27
N SER A 97 20.79 3.11 -10.90
CA SER A 97 20.35 3.35 -9.53
C SER A 97 18.88 3.02 -9.35
N ILE A 98 18.49 2.59 -8.14
CA ILE A 98 17.11 2.45 -7.69
C ILE A 98 16.99 3.14 -6.33
N PRO A 99 16.96 4.48 -6.29
CA PRO A 99 16.79 5.20 -5.03
C PRO A 99 15.42 4.88 -4.45
N SER A 100 15.39 4.48 -3.17
CA SER A 100 14.15 4.15 -2.48
C SER A 100 14.27 4.46 -0.99
N THR A 101 13.17 4.91 -0.42
CA THR A 101 12.98 5.13 1.01
C THR A 101 11.69 4.45 1.42
N ILE A 102 11.71 3.75 2.55
CA ILE A 102 10.50 3.21 3.18
C ILE A 102 10.49 3.66 4.63
N GLU A 103 9.40 4.32 5.01
CA GLU A 103 9.07 4.65 6.39
C GLU A 103 7.79 3.91 6.74
N PHE A 104 7.78 3.21 7.87
CA PHE A 104 6.65 2.41 8.31
C PHE A 104 6.58 2.39 9.83
N ASP A 105 5.38 2.16 10.34
CA ASP A 105 5.11 1.93 11.75
C ASP A 105 4.10 0.79 11.88
N PHE A 106 4.18 0.03 12.98
CA PHE A 106 3.19 -1.00 13.31
C PHE A 106 2.49 -0.62 14.61
N ASP A 107 1.19 -0.36 14.52
CA ASP A 107 0.31 -0.29 15.68
C ASP A 107 -0.32 -1.67 15.90
N TYR A 108 0.00 -2.33 17.02
CA TYR A 108 -0.49 -3.68 17.32
C TYR A 108 -0.59 -3.96 18.82
N GLU A 109 -1.51 -4.85 19.17
CA GLU A 109 -1.61 -5.42 20.51
C GLU A 109 -1.14 -6.89 20.52
N GLY A 110 -0.49 -7.30 21.60
CA GLY A 110 -0.06 -8.68 21.78
C GLY A 110 1.18 -9.05 20.95
N LYS A 111 1.08 -10.12 20.14
CA LYS A 111 2.22 -10.67 19.39
C LYS A 111 2.03 -10.44 17.89
N LEU A 112 2.93 -9.67 17.30
CA LEU A 112 3.05 -9.50 15.86
C LEU A 112 4.16 -10.40 15.30
N VAL A 113 3.84 -11.14 14.23
CA VAL A 113 4.83 -11.86 13.40
C VAL A 113 4.63 -11.42 11.96
N ALA A 114 5.40 -10.43 11.54
CA ALA A 114 5.35 -9.85 10.21
C ALA A 114 6.75 -9.40 9.78
N ASN A 115 6.92 -9.16 8.48
CA ASN A 115 8.09 -8.47 7.95
C ASN A 115 7.65 -7.25 7.12
N VAL A 116 8.60 -6.35 6.89
CA VAL A 116 8.50 -5.27 5.90
C VAL A 116 9.67 -5.43 4.96
N ALA A 117 9.40 -5.56 3.67
CA ALA A 117 10.41 -5.93 2.69
C ALA A 117 10.16 -5.29 1.33
N PHE A 118 11.24 -5.00 0.61
CA PHE A 118 11.20 -4.89 -0.83
C PHE A 118 11.23 -6.30 -1.43
N ASP A 119 10.35 -6.56 -2.39
CA ASP A 119 10.34 -7.80 -3.15
C ASP A 119 10.57 -7.48 -4.64
N MET A 120 11.64 -8.03 -5.20
CA MET A 120 12.14 -7.69 -6.53
C MET A 120 12.35 -8.95 -7.36
N PHE A 121 11.85 -8.94 -8.58
CA PHE A 121 11.90 -10.08 -9.47
C PHE A 121 12.79 -9.81 -10.68
N THR A 122 13.54 -10.83 -11.08
CA THR A 122 14.33 -10.84 -12.31
C THR A 122 13.85 -11.99 -13.17
N ILE A 123 13.75 -11.77 -14.47
CA ILE A 123 13.43 -12.82 -15.44
C ILE A 123 14.53 -12.86 -16.50
N ASP A 124 14.84 -14.06 -16.98
CA ASP A 124 15.66 -14.20 -18.17
C ASP A 124 14.80 -13.91 -19.41
N SER A 125 15.27 -13.00 -20.28
CA SER A 125 14.62 -12.74 -21.58
C SER A 125 14.87 -13.84 -22.61
N GLY A 126 15.64 -14.88 -22.25
CA GLY A 126 16.19 -15.92 -23.12
C GLY A 126 15.35 -17.19 -23.36
N ARG A 127 14.03 -17.19 -23.14
CA ARG A 127 13.07 -18.20 -23.66
C ARG A 127 11.68 -17.62 -23.87
#